data_AF-A0A3D3YT47-F1
#
_entry.id   AF-A0A3D3YT47-F1
#
_cell.length_a   1.000
_cell.length_b   1.000
_cell.length_c   1.000
_cell.angle_alpha   90.00
_cell.angle_beta   90.00
_cell.angle_gamma   90.00
#
_symmetry.space_group_name_H-M   'P 1'
#
loop_
_entity.id
_entity.type
_entity.pdbx_description
1 polymer ?
#
loop_
_entity_poly.entity_id
_entity_poly.type
_entity_poly.pdbx_seq_one_letter_code
_entity_poly.pdbx_strand_id
1 'polypeptide(L)'
;MQVIYLVPHTHYDVAWAFSRQDYLAINEKILEQALEIMDASAEFKFCIEQTFLLEAIEKENPRLWSRLKERIKEGRLKIIDGQYLMPDTMLPAGEV
;
A
#
# COMPACT_ATOMS: atom_id res chain seq x y z
N MET A 1 -20.34 -11.56 -24.27
CA MET A 1 -19.34 -10.48 -24.10
C MET A 1 -18.52 -10.83 -22.86
N GLN A 2 -17.20 -10.95 -22.96
CA GLN A 2 -16.34 -11.22 -21.79
C GLN A 2 -16.00 -9.90 -21.09
N VAL A 3 -15.98 -9.91 -19.76
CA VAL A 3 -15.58 -8.76 -18.94
C VAL A 3 -14.18 -9.04 -18.40
N ILE A 4 -13.28 -8.07 -18.52
CA ILE A 4 -11.91 -8.12 -17.98
C ILE A 4 -11.81 -7.09 -16.86
N TYR A 5 -11.32 -7.50 -15.69
CA TYR A 5 -11.09 -6.62 -14.56
C TYR A 5 -9.59 -6.32 -14.44
N LEU A 6 -9.26 -5.03 -14.32
CA LEU A 6 -7.89 -4.57 -14.07
C LEU A 6 -7.81 -4.02 -12.65
N VAL A 7 -6.83 -4.50 -11.88
CA VAL A 7 -6.65 -4.13 -10.47
C VAL A 7 -5.23 -3.61 -10.26
N PRO A 8 -5.02 -2.28 -10.33
CA PRO A 8 -3.73 -1.67 -10.03
C PRO A 8 -3.36 -1.90 -8.56
N HIS A 9 -2.17 -2.43 -8.35
CA HIS A 9 -1.56 -2.65 -7.03
C HIS A 9 -0.04 -2.60 -7.18
N THR A 10 0.67 -2.59 -6.05
CA THR A 10 2.11 -2.84 -5.99
C THR A 10 2.35 -3.99 -5.05
N HIS A 11 3.03 -5.02 -5.54
CA HIS A 11 3.69 -5.96 -4.65
C HIS A 11 4.95 -5.30 -4.10
N TYR A 12 5.15 -5.33 -2.78
CA TYR A 12 6.24 -4.58 -2.17
C TYR A 12 6.80 -5.27 -0.93
N ASP A 13 8.03 -5.74 -1.01
CA ASP A 13 8.74 -6.35 0.12
C ASP A 13 9.11 -5.30 1.18
N VAL A 14 8.96 -5.65 2.46
CA VAL A 14 9.36 -4.76 3.57
C VAL A 14 10.87 -4.81 3.86
N ALA A 15 11.55 -5.88 3.43
CA ALA A 15 12.97 -6.08 3.59
C ALA A 15 13.48 -7.13 2.59
N TRP A 16 14.46 -6.77 1.76
CA TRP A 16 15.12 -7.70 0.84
C TRP A 16 16.56 -7.28 0.53
N ALA A 17 16.77 -6.38 -0.43
CA ALA A 17 18.09 -5.99 -0.95
C ALA A 17 18.61 -4.64 -0.41
N PHE A 18 17.75 -3.79 0.14
CA PHE A 18 18.09 -2.43 0.60
C PHE A 18 18.02 -2.26 2.11
N SER A 19 18.43 -1.08 2.60
CA SER A 19 18.23 -0.75 4.02
C SER A 19 16.75 -0.51 4.32
N ARG A 20 16.37 -0.62 5.59
CA ARG A 20 15.00 -0.32 6.04
C ARG A 20 14.57 1.09 5.63
N GLN A 21 15.45 2.09 5.75
CA GLN A 21 15.17 3.47 5.39
C GLN A 21 14.89 3.61 3.89
N ASP A 22 15.61 2.88 3.04
CA ASP A 22 15.36 2.88 1.59
C ASP A 22 13.96 2.33 1.29
N TYR A 23 13.55 1.23 1.93
CA TYR A 23 12.21 0.66 1.77
C TYR A 23 11.11 1.64 2.18
N LEU A 24 11.26 2.34 3.30
CA LEU A 24 10.29 3.34 3.73
C LEU A 24 10.20 4.50 2.73
N ALA A 25 11.34 5.01 2.27
CA ALA A 25 11.39 6.13 1.33
C ALA A 25 10.85 5.76 -0.07
N ILE A 26 11.08 4.52 -0.53
CA ILE A 26 10.54 4.03 -1.81
C ILE A 26 9.03 3.81 -1.68
N ASN A 27 8.55 3.19 -0.59
CA ASN A 27 7.12 3.04 -0.35
C ASN A 27 6.40 4.40 -0.33
N GLU A 28 6.97 5.41 0.33
CA GLU A 28 6.43 6.77 0.33
C GLU A 28 6.25 7.30 -1.10
N LYS A 29 7.28 7.20 -1.94
CA LYS A 29 7.22 7.64 -3.35
C LYS A 29 6.16 6.90 -4.17
N ILE A 30 6.02 5.59 -3.97
CA ILE A 30 4.99 4.79 -4.66
C ILE A 30 3.59 5.30 -4.29
N LEU A 31 3.36 5.58 -3.01
CA LEU A 31 2.09 6.09 -2.52
C LEU A 31 1.81 7.51 -3.00
N GLU A 32 2.81 8.39 -3.03
CA GLU A 32 2.67 9.73 -3.61
C GLU A 32 2.29 9.66 -5.09
N GLN A 33 2.97 8.81 -5.87
CA GLN A 33 2.68 8.64 -7.29
C GLN A 33 1.27 8.05 -7.51
N ALA A 34 0.85 7.08 -6.69
CA ALA A 34 -0.52 6.55 -6.76
C ALA A 34 -1.55 7.65 -6.48
N LEU A 35 -1.31 8.54 -5.51
CA LEU A 35 -2.18 9.69 -5.23
C LEU A 35 -2.20 10.70 -6.37
N GLU A 36 -1.06 10.99 -7.01
CA GLU A 36 -1.00 11.87 -8.17
C GLU A 36 -1.85 11.33 -9.34
N ILE A 37 -1.78 10.02 -9.59
CA ILE A 37 -2.63 9.37 -10.60
C ILE A 37 -4.11 9.44 -10.19
N MET A 38 -4.42 9.27 -8.91
CA MET A 38 -5.79 9.43 -8.40
C MET A 38 -6.33 10.85 -8.55
N ASP A 39 -5.47 11.86 -8.39
CA ASP A 39 -5.83 13.27 -8.57
C ASP A 39 -6.07 13.58 -10.06
N ALA A 40 -5.30 12.97 -10.95
CA ALA A 40 -5.43 13.15 -12.40
C ALA A 40 -6.60 12.35 -13.02
N SER A 41 -7.03 11.26 -12.41
CA SER A 41 -8.10 10.40 -12.92
C SER A 41 -9.04 9.94 -11.81
N ALA A 42 -10.30 10.37 -11.83
CA ALA A 42 -11.31 10.03 -10.83
C ALA A 42 -11.69 8.53 -10.80
N GLU A 43 -11.48 7.81 -11.91
CA GLU A 43 -11.81 6.38 -12.01
C GLU A 43 -10.70 5.47 -11.51
N PHE A 44 -9.48 5.99 -11.36
CA PHE A 44 -8.34 5.20 -10.91
C PHE A 44 -8.55 4.72 -9.46
N LYS A 45 -8.29 3.43 -9.25
CA LYS A 45 -8.32 2.74 -7.95
C LYS A 45 -7.00 2.00 -7.77
N PHE A 46 -6.52 1.93 -6.53
CA PHE A 46 -5.26 1.29 -6.19
C PHE A 46 -5.42 0.43 -4.94
N CYS A 47 -4.66 -0.67 -4.85
CA CYS A 47 -4.67 -1.57 -3.71
C CYS A 47 -3.30 -1.63 -3.02
N ILE A 48 -3.32 -1.78 -1.70
CA ILE A 48 -2.15 -2.01 -0.84
C ILE A 48 -2.34 -3.32 -0.10
N GLU A 49 -1.32 -4.18 -0.09
CA GLU A 49 -1.41 -5.58 0.34
C GLU A 49 -1.03 -5.81 1.82
N GLN A 50 -0.60 -4.78 2.54
CA GLN A 50 -0.15 -4.90 3.94
C GLN A 50 -0.20 -3.54 4.65
N THR A 51 -0.20 -3.55 5.99
CA THR A 51 -0.34 -2.32 6.79
C THR A 51 0.94 -1.86 7.50
N PHE A 52 1.96 -2.72 7.64
CA PHE A 52 3.23 -2.37 8.29
C PHE A 52 3.84 -1.04 7.78
N LEU A 53 3.91 -0.87 6.46
CA LEU A 53 4.50 0.33 5.86
C LEU A 53 3.62 1.57 6.02
N LEU A 54 2.30 1.39 6.16
CA LEU A 54 1.39 2.51 6.41
C LEU A 54 1.56 3.07 7.83
N GLU A 55 1.88 2.24 8.81
CA GLU A 55 2.19 2.72 10.17
C GLU A 55 3.43 3.61 10.21
N ALA A 56 4.44 3.29 9.38
CA ALA A 56 5.61 4.14 9.25
C ALA A 56 5.23 5.50 8.64
N ILE A 57 4.41 5.51 7.57
CA ILE A 57 3.91 6.75 6.96
C ILE A 57 3.06 7.58 7.93
N GLU A 58 2.19 6.95 8.74
CA GLU A 58 1.39 7.66 9.75
C GLU A 58 2.28 8.41 10.76
N LYS A 59 3.41 7.82 11.15
CA LYS A 59 4.35 8.39 12.11
C LYS A 59 5.27 9.44 11.48
N GLU A 60 5.81 9.14 10.29
CA GLU A 60 6.90 9.89 9.67
C GLU A 60 6.40 10.99 8.72
N ASN A 61 5.27 10.78 8.04
CA ASN A 61 4.66 11.76 7.13
C ASN A 61 3.12 11.88 7.35
N PRO A 62 2.69 12.58 8.43
CA PRO A 62 1.27 12.76 8.75
C PRO A 62 0.44 13.45 7.65
N ARG A 63 1.09 14.28 6.82
CA ARG A 63 0.44 14.95 5.69
C ARG A 63 0.05 13.95 4.62
N LEU A 64 0.98 13.09 4.21
CA LEU A 64 0.70 12.03 3.25
C LEU A 64 -0.36 11.07 3.81
N TRP A 65 -0.23 10.68 5.08
CA TRP A 65 -1.22 9.84 5.75
C TRP A 65 -2.64 10.42 5.70
N SER A 66 -2.79 11.73 5.91
CA SER A 66 -4.10 12.39 5.80
C SER A 66 -4.72 12.24 4.41
N ARG A 67 -3.94 12.40 3.34
CA ARG A 67 -4.41 12.21 1.96
C ARG A 67 -4.76 10.76 1.67
N LEU A 68 -3.95 9.80 2.14
CA LEU A 68 -4.25 8.37 2.00
C LEU A 68 -5.58 8.02 2.68
N LYS A 69 -5.82 8.51 3.91
CA LYS A 69 -7.08 8.30 4.62
C LYS A 69 -8.30 8.84 3.88
N GLU A 70 -8.17 9.99 3.23
CA GLU A 70 -9.23 10.55 2.39
C GLU A 70 -9.57 9.61 1.23
N ARG A 71 -8.57 9.17 0.47
CA ARG A 71 -8.76 8.23 -0.65
C ARG A 71 -9.26 6.85 -0.20
N ILE A 72 -8.93 6.42 1.02
CA ILE A 72 -9.49 5.20 1.64
C ILE A 72 -10.98 5.38 1.94
N LYS A 73 -11.38 6.50 2.55
CA LYS A 73 -12.80 6.79 2.84
C LYS A 73 -13.65 6.89 1.57
N GLU A 74 -13.07 7.41 0.49
CA GLU A 74 -13.70 7.45 -0.83
C GLU A 74 -13.79 6.06 -1.50
N GLY A 75 -13.11 5.04 -0.98
CA GLY A 75 -13.05 3.69 -1.56
C GLY A 75 -12.18 3.59 -2.82
N ARG A 76 -11.34 4.59 -3.07
CA ARG A 76 -10.42 4.66 -4.23
C ARG A 76 -9.05 4.05 -3.94
N LEU A 77 -8.60 4.17 -2.70
CA LEU A 77 -7.47 3.41 -2.17
C LEU A 77 -8.01 2.29 -1.29
N LYS A 78 -7.62 1.05 -1.55
CA LYS A 78 -8.07 -0.12 -0.77
C LYS A 78 -6.91 -0.81 -0.09
N ILE A 79 -7.03 -1.02 1.21
CA ILE A 79 -6.19 -1.96 1.93
C ILE A 79 -6.83 -3.34 1.73
N ILE A 80 -6.08 -4.26 1.15
CA ILE A 80 -6.51 -5.63 0.85
C ILE A 80 -5.67 -6.62 1.66
N ASP A 81 -5.85 -7.92 1.40
CA ASP A 81 -5.24 -9.07 2.09
C ASP A 81 -5.69 -9.24 3.55
N GLY A 82 -5.78 -8.15 4.32
CA GLY A 82 -6.20 -8.17 5.72
C GLY A 82 -5.09 -8.58 6.69
N GLN A 83 -3.85 -8.67 6.21
CA GLN A 83 -2.68 -9.02 7.01
C GLN A 83 -1.82 -7.80 7.35
N TYR A 84 -1.05 -7.90 8.43
CA TYR A 84 -0.11 -6.86 8.84
C TYR A 84 1.11 -6.78 7.90
N LEU A 85 1.59 -7.96 7.52
CA LEU A 85 2.66 -8.25 6.58
C LEU A 85 2.18 -9.34 5.62
N MET A 86 2.95 -9.64 4.58
CA MET A 86 2.76 -10.84 3.76
C MET A 86 3.82 -11.89 4.17
N PRO A 87 3.57 -12.72 5.20
CA PRO A 87 4.54 -13.67 5.70
C PRO A 87 4.64 -14.91 4.80
N ASP A 88 5.77 -15.60 4.90
CA ASP A 88 5.82 -17.01 4.50
C ASP A 88 4.83 -17.81 5.37
N THR A 89 4.04 -18.70 4.78
CA THR A 89 2.97 -19.42 5.50
C THR A 89 3.44 -20.70 6.19
N MET A 90 4.70 -21.08 6.01
CA MET A 90 5.29 -22.32 6.53
C MET A 90 6.35 -22.09 7.61
N LEU A 91 6.97 -20.91 7.64
CA LEU A 91 8.02 -20.58 8.62
C LEU A 91 7.49 -20.15 10.00
N PRO A 92 6.45 -19.29 10.11
CA PRO A 92 5.88 -18.89 11.39
C PRO A 92 5.08 -20.03 12.03
N ALA A 93 4.94 -19.98 13.36
CA ALA A 93 3.99 -20.82 14.07
C ALA A 93 2.56 -20.27 13.90
N GLY A 94 1.52 -21.09 14.07
CA GLY A 94 0.14 -20.70 13.75
C GLY A 94 -0.49 -19.55 14.56
N GLU A 95 0.18 -19.08 15.63
CA GLU A 95 -0.24 -17.89 16.41
C GLU A 95 0.44 -16.59 15.94
N VAL A 96 1.36 -16.68 14.97
CA VAL A 96 2.17 -15.56 14.45
C VAL A 96 1.73 -15.17 13.06
#